data_AF-A0A7S3ZCS7-F1
#
_entry.id   AF-A0A7S3ZCS7-F1
#
_cell.length_a   1.000
_cell.length_b   1.000
_cell.length_c   1.000
_cell.angle_alpha   90.00
_cell.angle_beta   90.00
_cell.angle_gamma   90.00
#
_symmetry.space_group_name_H-M   'P 1'
#
loop_
_entity.id
_entity.type
_entity.pdbx_description
1 polymer ?
#
loop_
_entity_poly.entity_id
_entity_poly.type
_entity_poly.pdbx_seq_one_letter_code
_entity_poly.pdbx_strand_id
1 'polypeptide(L)'
;TLLVTFVCLTLQDYILGLVTYPAYATVNGLSVSLGIVVGAVPLLVKYATASGGMKYKDIFNTLKGLPFGKTLFSALLGFVAPYSASIGAYVENLELNSVTVTMQDRPWLRNPFSSVHALALANLGELASGLATLSTLQNLKHVRGIPVRVDTVYKKKARGVITCKSSLTKLLSEISELDGEVEKKVESVMTDAKNDVVAVTEVTWKFQKKKGKESN
;
A
#
# COMPACT_ATOMS: atom_id res chain seq x y z
N THR A 1 -31.79 19.86 10.99
CA THR A 1 -31.03 20.30 9.80
C THR A 1 -29.78 19.45 9.58
N LEU A 2 -28.81 19.40 10.52
CA LEU A 2 -27.58 18.60 10.38
C LEU A 2 -27.80 17.10 10.15
N LEU A 3 -28.73 16.46 10.89
CA LEU A 3 -29.03 15.03 10.72
C LEU A 3 -29.61 14.71 9.33
N VAL A 4 -30.46 15.60 8.80
CA VAL A 4 -31.05 15.43 7.46
C VAL A 4 -29.96 15.56 6.39
N THR A 5 -29.09 16.57 6.49
CA THR A 5 -27.95 16.74 5.58
C THR A 5 -27.01 15.54 5.63
N PHE A 6 -26.72 15.03 6.82
CA PHE A 6 -25.90 13.83 7.02
C PHE A 6 -26.48 12.61 6.30
N VAL A 7 -27.77 12.32 6.54
CA VAL A 7 -28.45 11.17 5.93
C VAL A 7 -28.46 11.31 4.41
N CYS A 8 -28.79 12.49 3.89
CA CYS A 8 -28.80 12.75 2.45
C CYS A 8 -27.43 12.53 1.81
N LEU A 9 -26.34 13.03 2.43
CA LEU A 9 -24.99 12.85 1.90
C LEU A 9 -24.55 11.37 1.91
N THR A 10 -24.82 10.66 3.01
CA THR A 10 -24.51 9.23 3.09
C THR A 10 -25.30 8.40 2.08
N LEU A 11 -26.57 8.72 1.87
CA LEU A 11 -27.43 8.05 0.90
C LEU A 11 -26.98 8.35 -0.53
N GLN A 12 -26.56 9.59 -0.81
CA GLN A 12 -26.00 9.98 -2.09
C GLN A 12 -24.71 9.21 -2.39
N ASP A 13 -23.76 9.14 -1.47
CA ASP A 13 -22.51 8.38 -1.65
C ASP A 13 -22.80 6.87 -1.81
N TYR A 14 -23.80 6.33 -1.10
CA TYR A 14 -24.24 4.94 -1.25
C TYR A 14 -24.82 4.66 -2.64
N ILE A 15 -25.77 5.48 -3.11
CA ILE A 15 -26.38 5.34 -4.44
C ILE A 15 -25.31 5.51 -5.53
N LEU A 16 -24.46 6.54 -5.40
CA LEU A 16 -23.35 6.76 -6.33
C LEU A 16 -22.40 5.56 -6.31
N GLY A 17 -22.14 4.96 -5.15
CA GLY A 17 -21.38 3.74 -4.99
C GLY A 17 -22.00 2.56 -5.74
N LEU A 18 -23.30 2.32 -5.61
CA LEU A 18 -24.01 1.24 -6.33
C LEU A 18 -23.89 1.37 -7.85
N VAL A 19 -23.87 2.60 -8.37
CA VAL A 19 -23.76 2.86 -9.82
C VAL A 19 -22.31 2.82 -10.29
N THR A 20 -21.38 3.43 -9.55
CA THR A 20 -19.99 3.62 -9.99
C THR A 20 -19.08 2.45 -9.63
N TYR A 21 -19.38 1.70 -8.58
CA TYR A 21 -18.57 0.56 -8.16
C TYR A 21 -18.52 -0.55 -9.21
N PRO A 22 -19.64 -0.99 -9.84
CA PRO A 22 -19.59 -2.00 -10.90
C PRO A 22 -18.72 -1.56 -12.07
N ALA A 23 -18.89 -0.31 -12.54
CA ALA A 23 -18.08 0.25 -13.62
C ALA A 23 -16.59 0.26 -13.25
N TYR A 24 -16.25 0.70 -12.04
CA TYR A 24 -14.89 0.64 -11.52
C TYR A 24 -14.35 -0.80 -11.50
N ALA A 25 -15.11 -1.75 -10.97
CA ALA A 25 -14.71 -3.15 -10.87
C ALA A 25 -14.48 -3.77 -12.26
N THR A 26 -15.34 -3.48 -13.23
CA THR A 26 -15.20 -3.94 -14.62
C THR A 26 -13.97 -3.35 -15.29
N VAL A 27 -13.78 -2.02 -15.22
CA VAL A 27 -12.63 -1.35 -15.84
C VAL A 27 -11.32 -1.80 -15.21
N ASN A 28 -11.29 -1.94 -13.88
CA ASN A 28 -10.13 -2.46 -13.17
C ASN A 28 -9.86 -3.92 -13.55
N GLY A 29 -10.89 -4.76 -13.61
CA GLY A 29 -10.78 -6.16 -14.05
C GLY A 29 -10.21 -6.28 -15.46
N LEU A 30 -10.70 -5.48 -16.41
CA LEU A 30 -10.15 -5.43 -17.78
C LEU A 30 -8.69 -4.99 -17.80
N SER A 31 -8.35 -3.95 -17.02
CA SER A 31 -6.99 -3.44 -16.91
C SER A 31 -6.03 -4.50 -16.34
N VAL A 32 -6.47 -5.24 -15.32
CA VAL A 32 -5.71 -6.34 -14.74
C VAL A 32 -5.55 -7.48 -15.73
N SER A 33 -6.61 -7.89 -16.43
CA SER A 33 -6.54 -8.94 -17.46
C SER A 33 -5.55 -8.58 -18.57
N LEU A 34 -5.59 -7.34 -19.06
CA LEU A 34 -4.63 -6.87 -20.06
C LEU A 34 -3.20 -6.81 -19.48
N GLY A 35 -3.06 -6.37 -18.23
CA GLY A 35 -1.81 -6.41 -17.50
C GLY A 35 -1.24 -7.84 -17.39
N ILE A 36 -2.07 -8.86 -17.15
CA ILE A 36 -1.65 -10.27 -17.11
C ILE A 36 -1.12 -10.69 -18.48
N VAL A 37 -1.83 -10.39 -19.56
CA VAL A 37 -1.42 -10.76 -20.92
C VAL A 37 -0.03 -10.22 -21.24
N VAL A 38 0.23 -8.95 -20.93
CA VAL A 38 1.52 -8.30 -21.24
C VAL A 38 2.60 -8.65 -20.21
N GLY A 39 2.24 -8.83 -18.95
CA GLY A 39 3.16 -9.05 -17.83
C GLY A 39 3.56 -10.51 -17.60
N ALA A 40 2.79 -11.49 -18.08
CA ALA A 40 3.01 -12.90 -17.80
C ALA A 40 4.38 -13.39 -18.31
N VAL A 41 4.71 -13.15 -19.59
CA VAL A 41 5.97 -13.62 -20.16
C VAL A 41 7.19 -12.99 -19.46
N PRO A 42 7.28 -11.66 -19.29
CA PRO A 42 8.39 -11.05 -18.55
C PRO A 42 8.53 -11.57 -17.12
N LEU A 43 7.42 -11.78 -16.40
CA LEU A 43 7.43 -12.34 -15.05
C LEU A 43 7.90 -13.79 -15.03
N LEU A 44 7.46 -14.62 -15.99
CA LEU A 44 7.89 -16.02 -16.09
C LEU A 44 9.38 -16.12 -16.41
N VAL A 45 9.89 -15.30 -17.34
CA VAL A 45 11.33 -15.22 -17.63
C VAL A 45 12.10 -14.79 -16.39
N LYS A 46 11.63 -13.76 -15.68
CA LYS A 46 12.28 -13.29 -14.44
C LYS A 46 12.26 -14.36 -13.35
N TYR A 47 11.15 -15.08 -13.21
CA TYR A 47 11.01 -16.18 -12.25
C TYR A 47 11.97 -17.33 -12.58
N ALA A 48 12.02 -17.76 -13.84
CA ALA A 48 12.90 -18.85 -14.30
C ALA A 48 14.39 -18.51 -14.19
N THR A 49 14.75 -17.23 -14.27
CA THR A 49 16.14 -16.75 -14.18
C THR A 49 16.56 -16.32 -12.76
N ALA A 50 15.63 -16.27 -11.81
CA ALA A 50 15.93 -15.85 -10.45
C ALA A 50 16.56 -17.00 -9.64
N SER A 51 17.68 -16.73 -8.96
CA SER A 51 18.34 -17.67 -8.04
C SER A 51 17.66 -17.81 -6.66
N GLY A 52 16.38 -17.44 -6.58
CA GLY A 52 15.55 -17.46 -5.37
C GLY A 52 14.14 -16.91 -5.65
N GLY A 53 13.30 -16.80 -4.62
CA GLY A 53 11.96 -16.22 -4.77
C GLY A 53 11.99 -14.77 -5.25
N MET A 54 11.03 -14.38 -6.09
CA MET A 54 10.91 -13.00 -6.59
C MET A 54 10.58 -12.03 -5.46
N LYS A 55 11.36 -10.94 -5.36
CA LYS A 55 11.10 -9.86 -4.41
C LYS A 55 10.06 -8.89 -4.99
N TYR A 56 9.37 -8.14 -4.13
CA TYR A 56 8.38 -7.16 -4.57
C TYR A 56 8.97 -6.11 -5.52
N LYS A 57 10.17 -5.62 -5.22
CA LYS A 57 10.91 -4.70 -6.09
C LYS A 57 11.19 -5.30 -7.47
N ASP A 58 11.53 -6.58 -7.56
CA ASP A 58 11.81 -7.24 -8.83
C ASP A 58 10.55 -7.35 -9.69
N ILE A 59 9.44 -7.80 -9.09
CA ILE A 59 8.15 -7.89 -9.75
C ILE A 59 7.70 -6.51 -10.23
N PHE A 60 7.78 -5.49 -9.36
CA PHE A 60 7.42 -4.12 -9.72
C PHE A 60 8.27 -3.58 -10.86
N ASN A 61 9.60 -3.77 -10.83
CA ASN A 61 10.48 -3.27 -11.88
C ASN A 61 10.24 -3.95 -13.23
N THR A 62 9.89 -5.24 -13.23
CA THR A 62 9.51 -5.96 -14.45
C THR A 62 8.21 -5.41 -15.03
N LEU A 63 7.24 -5.05 -14.17
CA LEU A 63 5.91 -4.62 -14.61
C LEU A 63 5.78 -3.12 -14.89
N LYS A 64 6.52 -2.25 -14.20
CA LYS A 64 6.27 -0.80 -14.19
C LYS A 64 6.35 -0.12 -15.57
N GLY A 65 7.12 -0.69 -16.50
CA GLY A 65 7.28 -0.18 -17.87
C GLY A 65 6.26 -0.72 -18.86
N LEU A 66 5.43 -1.68 -18.46
CA LEU A 66 4.43 -2.31 -19.30
C LEU A 66 3.08 -1.58 -19.17
N PRO A 67 2.27 -1.52 -20.25
CA PRO A 67 0.88 -1.09 -20.16
C PRO A 67 0.14 -1.85 -19.04
N PHE A 68 -0.52 -1.11 -18.15
CA PHE A 68 -1.25 -1.65 -16.98
C PHE A 68 -0.41 -2.49 -16.01
N GLY A 69 0.92 -2.50 -16.12
CA GLY A 69 1.76 -3.36 -15.28
C GLY A 69 1.77 -2.94 -13.81
N LYS A 70 1.71 -1.63 -13.52
CA LYS A 70 1.49 -1.13 -12.14
C LYS A 70 0.11 -1.51 -11.58
N THR A 71 -0.91 -1.54 -12.43
CA THR A 71 -2.26 -2.01 -12.07
C THR A 71 -2.23 -3.50 -11.73
N LEU A 72 -1.58 -4.31 -12.56
CA LEU A 72 -1.36 -5.73 -12.28
C LEU A 72 -0.60 -5.91 -10.96
N PHE A 73 0.50 -5.17 -10.74
CA PHE A 73 1.26 -5.25 -9.50
C PHE A 73 0.39 -4.93 -8.27
N SER A 74 -0.40 -3.85 -8.35
CA SER A 74 -1.31 -3.45 -7.27
C SER A 74 -2.40 -4.51 -7.02
N ALA A 75 -2.90 -5.15 -8.08
CA ALA A 75 -3.85 -6.26 -7.96
C ALA A 75 -3.22 -7.51 -7.32
N LEU A 76 -2.00 -7.88 -7.70
CA LEU A 76 -1.24 -8.98 -7.09
C LEU A 76 -1.05 -8.77 -5.59
N LEU A 77 -0.72 -7.54 -5.17
CA LEU A 77 -0.68 -7.18 -3.76
C LEU A 77 -2.06 -7.30 -3.10
N GLY A 78 -3.12 -6.89 -3.79
CA GLY A 78 -4.49 -7.02 -3.30
C GLY A 78 -4.93 -8.47 -3.06
N PHE A 79 -4.44 -9.43 -3.85
CA PHE A 79 -4.69 -10.85 -3.60
C PHE A 79 -4.01 -11.35 -2.32
N VAL A 80 -2.84 -10.82 -1.99
CA VAL A 80 -2.10 -11.18 -0.76
C VAL A 80 -2.67 -10.45 0.47
N ALA A 81 -3.16 -9.23 0.29
CA ALA A 81 -3.75 -8.40 1.34
C ALA A 81 -5.16 -7.90 0.94
N PRO A 82 -6.20 -8.76 1.04
CA PRO A 82 -7.55 -8.43 0.57
C PRO A 82 -8.16 -7.19 1.25
N TYR A 83 -7.86 -6.97 2.53
CA TYR A 83 -8.35 -5.78 3.23
C TYR A 83 -7.73 -4.49 2.67
N SER A 84 -6.42 -4.47 2.39
CA SER A 84 -5.77 -3.34 1.70
C SER A 84 -6.22 -3.21 0.24
N ALA A 85 -6.66 -4.30 -0.40
CA ALA A 85 -7.28 -4.23 -1.72
C ALA A 85 -8.60 -3.45 -1.70
N SER A 86 -9.37 -3.53 -0.61
CA SER A 86 -10.69 -2.89 -0.50
C SER A 86 -10.67 -1.37 -0.62
N ILE A 87 -9.55 -0.73 -0.25
CA ILE A 87 -9.35 0.71 -0.38
C ILE A 87 -8.91 1.12 -1.79
N GLY A 88 -8.62 0.16 -2.67
CA GLY A 88 -8.21 0.43 -4.04
C GLY A 88 -6.91 1.22 -4.15
N ALA A 89 -5.95 0.94 -3.25
CA ALA A 89 -4.64 1.55 -3.28
C ALA A 89 -3.88 1.13 -4.56
N TYR A 90 -3.13 2.07 -5.10
CA TYR A 90 -2.34 1.90 -6.32
C TYR A 90 -0.87 2.23 -6.04
N VAL A 91 0.03 1.31 -6.40
CA VAL A 91 1.47 1.50 -6.17
C VAL A 91 2.08 2.28 -7.34
N GLU A 92 2.38 3.55 -7.09
CA GLU A 92 2.97 4.45 -8.09
C GLU A 92 4.47 4.20 -8.29
N ASN A 93 5.20 4.03 -7.20
CA ASN A 93 6.62 3.73 -7.21
C ASN A 93 6.98 2.82 -6.03
N LEU A 94 7.85 1.84 -6.29
CA LEU A 94 8.40 0.96 -5.28
C LEU A 94 9.91 0.83 -5.48
N GLU A 95 10.66 1.27 -4.48
CA GLU A 95 12.11 1.16 -4.43
C GLU A 95 12.54 0.17 -3.35
N LEU A 96 13.83 0.12 -3.05
CA LEU A 96 14.37 -0.83 -2.06
C LEU A 96 13.81 -0.56 -0.65
N ASN A 97 13.78 0.71 -0.27
CA ASN A 97 13.46 1.18 1.08
C ASN A 97 12.42 2.30 1.08
N SER A 98 11.82 2.62 -0.06
CA SER A 98 10.84 3.69 -0.19
C SER A 98 9.68 3.24 -1.09
N VAL A 99 8.51 3.80 -0.84
CA VAL A 99 7.32 3.53 -1.66
C VAL A 99 6.47 4.80 -1.76
N THR A 100 5.82 4.95 -2.90
CA THR A 100 4.72 5.90 -3.09
C THR A 100 3.50 5.13 -3.54
N VAL A 101 2.41 5.28 -2.81
CA VAL A 101 1.11 4.72 -3.14
C VAL A 101 0.07 5.83 -3.20
N THR A 102 -0.96 5.64 -4.01
CA THR A 102 -2.08 6.58 -4.14
C THR A 102 -3.40 5.89 -3.87
N MET A 103 -4.37 6.64 -3.36
CA MET A 103 -5.75 6.19 -3.17
C MET A 103 -6.69 7.25 -3.68
N GLN A 104 -7.66 6.84 -4.50
CA GLN A 104 -8.70 7.72 -4.99
C GLN A 104 -9.77 7.91 -3.89
N ASP A 105 -10.27 9.13 -3.73
CA ASP A 105 -11.47 9.39 -2.94
C ASP A 105 -12.70 8.86 -3.69
N ARG A 106 -13.28 7.78 -3.16
CA ARG A 106 -14.42 7.08 -3.77
C ARG A 106 -15.63 7.12 -2.84
N PRO A 107 -16.87 7.11 -3.35
CA PRO A 107 -18.07 7.22 -2.54
C PRO A 107 -18.15 6.20 -1.40
N TRP A 108 -17.80 4.94 -1.67
CA TRP A 108 -17.81 3.86 -0.67
C TRP A 108 -16.65 3.91 0.33
N LEU A 109 -15.70 4.84 0.17
CA LEU A 109 -14.59 5.07 1.11
C LEU A 109 -14.79 6.35 1.93
N ARG A 110 -15.93 7.03 1.79
CA ARG A 110 -16.19 8.29 2.50
C ARG A 110 -16.77 8.07 3.88
N ASN A 111 -16.38 8.95 4.79
CA ASN A 111 -17.06 9.15 6.06
C ASN A 111 -18.25 10.11 5.89
N PRO A 112 -19.10 10.22 6.92
CA PRO A 112 -20.26 11.12 6.85
C PRO A 112 -19.95 12.62 6.80
N PHE A 113 -18.68 13.03 6.82
CA PHE A 113 -18.24 14.40 6.64
C PHE A 113 -17.80 14.71 5.20
N SER A 114 -18.20 13.86 4.25
CA SER A 114 -17.86 13.93 2.81
C SER A 114 -16.36 14.07 2.61
N SER A 115 -15.61 13.17 3.26
CA SER A 115 -14.16 13.07 3.18
C SER A 115 -13.76 11.61 3.32
N VAL A 116 -12.54 11.26 2.93
CA VAL A 116 -12.04 9.89 3.03
C VAL A 116 -12.14 9.39 4.48
N HIS A 117 -12.59 8.15 4.64
CA HIS A 117 -12.74 7.50 5.93
C HIS A 117 -11.40 7.37 6.65
N ALA A 118 -11.41 7.61 7.96
CA ALA A 118 -10.22 7.59 8.80
C ALA A 118 -9.45 6.26 8.71
N LEU A 119 -10.18 5.13 8.73
CA LEU A 119 -9.58 3.80 8.58
C LEU A 119 -9.05 3.52 7.16
N ALA A 120 -9.61 4.13 6.11
CA ALA A 120 -9.07 3.98 4.76
C ALA A 120 -7.72 4.69 4.64
N LEU A 121 -7.58 5.88 5.26
CA LEU A 121 -6.29 6.56 5.38
C LEU A 121 -5.30 5.75 6.21
N ALA A 122 -5.70 5.24 7.39
CA ALA A 122 -4.83 4.42 8.23
C ALA A 122 -4.32 3.17 7.49
N ASN A 123 -5.19 2.46 6.77
CA ASN A 123 -4.83 1.30 5.93
C ASN A 123 -3.87 1.71 4.80
N LEU A 124 -4.08 2.85 4.14
CA LEU A 124 -3.15 3.34 3.12
C LEU A 124 -1.73 3.57 3.70
N GLY A 125 -1.66 4.12 4.91
CA GLY A 125 -0.40 4.35 5.62
C GLY A 125 0.27 3.07 6.07
N GLU A 126 -0.51 2.14 6.63
CA GLU A 126 -0.02 0.82 7.02
C GLU A 126 0.52 0.05 5.80
N LEU A 127 -0.22 0.04 4.68
CA LEU A 127 0.20 -0.59 3.44
C LEU A 127 1.52 0.02 2.92
N ALA A 128 1.64 1.35 2.90
CA ALA A 128 2.86 2.03 2.48
C ALA A 128 4.05 1.66 3.39
N SER A 129 3.86 1.68 4.70
CA SER A 129 4.85 1.23 5.68
C SER A 129 5.26 -0.23 5.47
N GLY A 130 4.29 -1.11 5.25
CA GLY A 130 4.51 -2.53 4.96
C GLY A 130 5.29 -2.77 3.68
N LEU A 131 4.95 -2.09 2.58
CA LEU A 131 5.66 -2.25 1.31
C LEU A 131 7.12 -1.77 1.40
N ALA A 132 7.38 -0.62 2.03
CA ALA A 132 8.74 -0.14 2.24
C ALA A 132 9.55 -1.09 3.15
N THR A 133 8.92 -1.58 4.23
CA THR A 133 9.55 -2.49 5.19
C THR A 133 9.86 -3.84 4.58
N LEU A 134 8.86 -4.51 4.01
CA LEU A 134 9.01 -5.85 3.45
C LEU A 134 9.97 -5.86 2.25
N SER A 135 9.95 -4.82 1.40
CA SER A 135 10.92 -4.69 0.31
C SER A 135 12.36 -4.59 0.81
N THR A 136 12.57 -3.91 1.93
CA THR A 136 13.87 -3.82 2.60
C THR A 136 14.28 -5.18 3.18
N LEU A 137 13.37 -5.83 3.92
CA LEU A 137 13.63 -7.11 4.59
C LEU A 137 13.85 -8.28 3.63
N GLN A 138 13.22 -8.26 2.45
CA GLN A 138 13.50 -9.22 1.37
C GLN A 138 14.97 -9.15 0.91
N ASN A 139 15.66 -8.03 1.14
CA ASN A 139 17.08 -7.87 0.86
C ASN A 139 17.95 -8.22 2.07
N LEU A 140 17.56 -7.81 3.28
CA LEU A 140 18.23 -8.15 4.55
C LEU A 140 17.81 -9.53 5.06
N LYS A 141 18.12 -10.59 4.29
CA LYS A 141 17.62 -11.97 4.48
C LYS A 141 17.65 -12.51 5.92
N HIS A 142 18.53 -11.98 6.78
CA HIS A 142 18.73 -12.31 8.20
C HIS A 142 17.79 -11.59 9.17
N VAL A 143 16.91 -10.69 8.73
CA VAL A 143 15.98 -9.93 9.60
C VAL A 143 14.52 -10.28 9.27
N ARG A 144 13.68 -10.35 10.30
CA ARG A 144 12.20 -10.37 10.17
C ARG A 144 11.62 -9.12 10.83
N GLY A 145 10.47 -8.67 10.34
CA GLY A 145 9.74 -7.53 10.88
C GLY A 145 8.27 -7.86 11.01
N ILE A 146 7.67 -7.47 12.14
CA ILE A 146 6.24 -7.63 12.41
C ILE A 146 5.70 -6.27 12.87
N PRO A 147 4.60 -5.76 12.30
CA PRO A 147 3.97 -4.55 12.83
C PRO A 147 3.30 -4.88 14.16
N VAL A 148 3.57 -4.08 15.19
CA VAL A 148 3.05 -4.29 16.56
C VAL A 148 2.18 -3.15 17.06
N ARG A 149 2.22 -1.98 16.39
CA ARG A 149 1.37 -0.82 16.70
C ARG A 149 1.18 0.03 15.44
N VAL A 150 -0.01 0.59 15.27
CA VAL A 150 -0.32 1.55 14.21
C VAL A 150 -0.97 2.77 14.85
N ASP A 151 -0.34 3.92 14.70
CA ASP A 151 -0.82 5.20 15.21
C ASP A 151 -1.06 6.15 14.04
N THR A 152 -2.30 6.62 13.83
CA THR A 152 -2.63 7.56 12.75
C THR A 152 -3.11 8.88 13.30
N VAL A 153 -2.45 9.97 12.89
CA VAL A 153 -2.83 11.35 13.21
C VAL A 153 -3.48 11.99 11.98
N TYR A 154 -4.75 12.37 12.11
CA TYR A 154 -5.51 13.06 11.06
C TYR A 154 -5.37 14.58 11.24
N LYS A 155 -4.73 15.24 10.27
CA LYS A 155 -4.43 16.68 10.34
C LYS A 155 -5.56 17.53 9.78
N LYS A 156 -6.21 17.07 8.70
CA LYS A 156 -7.38 17.71 8.11
C LYS A 156 -8.24 16.71 7.34
N LYS A 157 -9.43 17.12 6.93
CA LYS A 157 -10.33 16.31 6.09
C LYS A 157 -9.67 16.04 4.72
N ALA A 158 -9.43 14.77 4.42
CA ALA A 158 -8.84 14.33 3.15
C ALA A 158 -9.92 14.21 2.05
N ARG A 159 -9.65 14.77 0.86
CA ARG A 159 -10.54 14.71 -0.31
C ARG A 159 -9.73 14.59 -1.60
N GLY A 160 -10.32 13.98 -2.62
CA GLY A 160 -9.63 13.73 -3.88
C GLY A 160 -8.54 12.66 -3.77
N VAL A 161 -7.61 12.67 -4.72
CA VAL A 161 -6.48 11.70 -4.74
C VAL A 161 -5.58 11.97 -3.53
N ILE A 162 -5.35 10.94 -2.73
CA ILE A 162 -4.42 10.98 -1.60
C ILE A 162 -3.15 10.23 -1.99
N THR A 163 -2.01 10.90 -1.91
CA THR A 163 -0.68 10.32 -2.12
C THR A 163 -0.07 10.00 -0.77
N CYS A 164 0.39 8.77 -0.56
CA CYS A 164 1.08 8.35 0.65
C CYS A 164 2.51 7.94 0.33
N LYS A 165 3.48 8.51 1.05
CA LYS A 165 4.91 8.20 0.92
C LYS A 165 5.43 7.63 2.21
N SER A 166 6.21 6.56 2.12
CA SER A 166 6.86 5.89 3.25
C SER A 166 8.30 5.56 2.88
N SER A 167 9.20 5.65 3.87
CA SER A 167 10.61 5.34 3.68
C SER A 167 11.28 4.80 4.94
N LEU A 168 12.11 3.77 4.76
CA LEU A 168 13.01 3.19 5.77
C LEU A 168 14.44 3.72 5.65
N THR A 169 14.73 4.68 4.76
CA THR A 169 16.10 5.14 4.50
C THR A 169 16.85 5.52 5.77
N LYS A 170 16.18 6.21 6.71
CA LYS A 170 16.79 6.65 7.98
C LYS A 170 17.10 5.52 8.96
N LEU A 171 16.41 4.38 8.83
CA LEU A 171 16.52 3.23 9.74
C LEU A 171 17.37 2.10 9.16
N LEU A 172 17.81 2.23 7.91
CA LEU A 172 18.39 1.11 7.16
C LEU A 172 19.68 0.58 7.79
N SER A 173 20.59 1.48 8.21
CA SER A 173 21.85 1.10 8.87
C SER A 173 21.58 0.32 10.15
N GLU A 174 20.75 0.86 11.04
CA GLU A 174 20.38 0.26 12.32
C GLU A 174 19.71 -1.12 12.15
N ILE A 175 18.83 -1.28 11.16
CA ILE A 175 18.16 -2.56 10.89
C ILE A 175 19.12 -3.56 10.25
N SER A 176 20.05 -3.11 9.39
CA SER A 176 20.97 -4.00 8.68
C SER A 176 22.00 -4.68 9.59
N GLU A 177 22.43 -3.98 10.64
CA GLU A 177 23.42 -4.45 11.61
C GLU A 177 22.79 -5.03 12.87
N LEU A 178 21.47 -5.26 12.86
CA LEU A 178 20.72 -5.70 14.02
C LEU A 178 21.22 -7.04 14.58
N ASP A 179 21.57 -7.04 15.86
CA ASP A 179 21.81 -8.24 16.66
C ASP A 179 20.81 -8.29 17.83
N GLY A 180 19.78 -9.14 17.71
CA GLY A 180 18.67 -9.23 18.66
C GLY A 180 17.36 -8.67 18.11
N GLU A 181 16.68 -7.87 18.93
CA GLU A 181 15.38 -7.28 18.60
C GLU A 181 15.31 -5.79 18.91
N VAL A 182 14.59 -5.04 18.07
CA VAL A 182 14.35 -3.61 18.26
C VAL A 182 12.99 -3.22 17.73
N GLU A 183 12.31 -2.29 18.41
CA GLU A 183 11.11 -1.64 17.88
C GLU A 183 11.50 -0.31 17.25
N LYS A 184 11.12 -0.11 15.98
CA LYS A 184 11.34 1.14 15.26
C LYS A 184 10.06 1.59 14.57
N LYS A 185 9.92 2.89 14.46
CA LYS A 185 8.73 3.53 13.91
C LYS A 185 8.97 3.91 12.45
N VAL A 186 8.10 3.47 11.57
CA VAL A 186 8.14 3.80 10.15
C VAL A 186 6.98 4.73 9.84
N GLU A 187 7.33 5.96 9.46
CA GLU A 187 6.37 7.02 9.15
C GLU A 187 5.89 6.92 7.70
N SER A 188 4.58 7.16 7.52
CA SER A 188 3.91 7.26 6.24
C SER A 188 3.11 8.56 6.18
N VAL A 189 3.51 9.47 5.29
CA VAL A 189 2.93 10.82 5.16
C VAL A 189 1.96 10.84 4.00
N MET A 190 0.72 11.28 4.26
CA MET A 190 -0.33 11.40 3.26
C MET A 190 -0.57 12.86 2.90
N THR A 191 -0.57 13.16 1.61
CA THR A 191 -0.84 14.49 1.06
C THR A 191 -1.99 14.46 0.07
N ASP A 192 -2.73 15.56 -0.02
CA ASP A 192 -3.70 15.76 -1.10
C ASP A 192 -3.03 16.28 -2.40
N ALA A 193 -3.84 16.59 -3.41
CA ALA A 193 -3.37 17.13 -4.69
C ALA A 193 -2.68 18.50 -4.59
N LYS A 194 -2.87 19.25 -3.49
CA LYS A 194 -2.18 20.52 -3.23
C LYS A 194 -0.88 20.31 -2.43
N ASN A 195 -0.50 19.06 -2.17
CA ASN A 195 0.61 18.66 -1.31
C ASN A 195 0.44 19.02 0.17
N ASP A 196 -0.78 19.33 0.62
CA ASP A 196 -1.03 19.55 2.03
C ASP A 196 -1.10 18.21 2.76
N VAL A 197 -0.46 18.12 3.94
CA VAL A 197 -0.52 16.91 4.77
C VAL A 197 -1.92 16.73 5.35
N VAL A 198 -2.58 15.63 4.99
CA VAL A 198 -3.93 15.27 5.47
C VAL A 198 -3.88 14.32 6.65
N ALA A 199 -2.92 13.40 6.68
CA ALA A 199 -2.74 12.43 7.75
C ALA A 199 -1.29 11.93 7.78
N VAL A 200 -0.87 11.45 8.94
CA VAL A 200 0.41 10.76 9.13
C VAL A 200 0.12 9.45 9.86
N THR A 201 0.59 8.33 9.32
CA THR A 201 0.52 7.03 9.97
C THR A 201 1.91 6.59 10.36
N GLU A 202 2.07 6.24 11.63
CA GLU A 202 3.29 5.72 12.21
C GLU A 202 3.05 4.25 12.57
N VAL A 203 3.78 3.35 11.91
CA VAL A 203 3.71 1.91 12.23
C VAL A 203 4.95 1.56 13.04
N THR A 204 4.75 1.05 14.26
CA THR A 204 5.84 0.47 15.04
C THR A 204 6.07 -0.95 14.56
N TRP A 205 7.27 -1.21 14.07
CA TRP A 205 7.74 -2.51 13.62
C TRP A 205 8.70 -3.10 14.65
N LYS A 206 8.42 -4.34 15.05
CA LYS A 206 9.36 -5.16 15.80
C LYS A 206 10.27 -5.89 14.82
N PHE A 207 11.51 -5.42 14.71
CA PHE A 207 12.56 -6.06 13.92
C PHE A 207 13.32 -7.06 14.79
N GLN A 208 13.61 -8.24 14.22
CA GLN A 208 14.31 -9.31 14.93
C GLN A 208 15.25 -10.04 13.98
N LYS A 209 16.46 -10.37 14.45
CA LYS A 209 17.35 -11.30 13.76
C LYS A 209 16.69 -12.67 13.66
N LYS A 210 16.68 -13.26 12.46
CA LYS A 210 16.20 -14.63 12.27
C LYS A 210 17.18 -15.57 12.97
N LYS A 211 16.64 -16.45 13.82
CA LYS A 211 17.41 -17.60 14.31
C LYS A 211 17.84 -18.42 13.09
N GLY A 212 19.13 -18.73 12.98
CA GLY A 212 19.61 -19.63 11.92
C GLY A 212 18.83 -20.94 11.98
N LYS A 213 18.52 -21.53 10.83
CA LYS A 213 18.11 -22.94 10.84
C LYS A 213 19.29 -23.72 11.42
N GLU A 214 19.13 -24.26 12.63
CA GLU A 214 20.01 -25.35 13.08
C GLU A 214 19.85 -26.46 12.04
N SER A 215 20.95 -26.72 11.34
CA SER A 215 21.12 -27.88 10.48
C SER A 215 21.13 -29.10 11.40
N ASN A 216 19.98 -29.75 11.57
CA ASN A 216 19.95 -31.17 11.97
C ASN A 216 20.17 -32.03 10.73
#